data_AF-A0A938N402-F1
#
_entry.id   AF-A0A938N402-F1
#
_cell.length_a   1.000
_cell.length_b   1.000
_cell.length_c   1.000
_cell.angle_alpha   90.00
_cell.angle_beta   90.00
_cell.angle_gamma   90.00
#
_symmetry.space_group_name_H-M   'P 1'
#
loop_
_entity.id
_entity.type
_entity.pdbx_description
1 polymer ?
#
loop_
_entity_poly.entity_id
_entity_poly.type
_entity_poly.pdbx_seq_one_letter_code
_entity_poly.pdbx_strand_id
1 'polypeptide(L)'
;MRVPSRVAEDRVHRGRPSHPAREVRPASARAISQHQGPAGSMRRRLCAWWRDTARAYHPSMPVIGITADLVDDSGRLRHRLNDTYVQAVLRSGGTPLILPCIAAERARMLEAVDGVLITGGDDIDTRPMGIALHPKAECMLPERQEAEFATLRWLDEHAEMPVLGICLGMQLMGVHRGCRLIQHLPDEIEHGERHHNDRIHGVTSELGNGPVASWHHQALGDAGPYAIIGHSDDGVIEAIRDPGRAFFVGVQWHPERTPDRLMGDGIVQRLVEASR
;
A
#
# COMPACT_ATOMS: atom_id res chain seq x y z
N MET A 1 66.74 18.73 31.32
CA MET A 1 67.11 17.89 30.17
C MET A 1 66.07 18.10 29.07
N ARG A 2 66.47 18.03 27.80
CA ARG A 2 65.95 18.77 26.64
C ARG A 2 64.47 18.51 26.22
N VAL A 3 63.90 19.55 25.61
CA VAL A 3 62.65 19.63 24.80
C VAL A 3 62.97 19.24 23.33
N PRO A 4 62.04 19.25 22.35
CA PRO A 4 60.85 18.41 22.03
C PRO A 4 60.99 17.67 20.66
N SER A 5 59.95 16.95 20.19
CA SER A 5 59.55 17.02 18.76
C SER A 5 58.16 16.44 18.46
N ARG A 6 57.35 17.24 17.75
CA ARG A 6 56.26 16.80 16.87
C ARG A 6 56.88 16.34 15.55
N VAL A 7 56.36 15.27 14.94
CA VAL A 7 56.39 15.09 13.48
C VAL A 7 55.08 14.41 13.05
N ALA A 8 54.44 15.03 12.08
CA ALA A 8 53.32 14.52 11.30
C ALA A 8 53.85 13.67 10.15
N GLU A 9 53.21 12.54 9.82
CA GLU A 9 53.43 11.86 8.54
C GLU A 9 52.11 11.38 7.94
N ASP A 10 51.70 12.16 6.93
CA ASP A 10 51.22 11.79 5.60
C ASP A 10 50.37 10.54 5.35
N ARG A 11 49.15 10.86 4.90
CA ARG A 11 48.33 10.05 4.01
C ARG A 11 49.09 9.75 2.72
N VAL A 12 49.46 8.49 2.52
CA VAL A 12 49.85 7.99 1.20
C VAL A 12 48.62 7.46 0.46
N HIS A 13 48.19 8.22 -0.55
CA HIS A 13 47.32 7.77 -1.62
C HIS A 13 47.95 6.58 -2.36
N ARG A 14 47.31 5.41 -2.32
CA ARG A 14 47.61 4.33 -3.28
C ARG A 14 46.64 4.43 -4.45
N GLY A 15 47.21 4.80 -5.60
CA GLY A 15 46.53 4.93 -6.88
C GLY A 15 46.01 3.60 -7.42
N ARG A 16 44.89 3.69 -8.15
CA ARG A 16 44.36 2.61 -9.00
C ARG A 16 45.18 2.54 -10.30
N PRO A 17 45.46 1.34 -10.84
CA PRO A 17 46.13 1.21 -12.13
C PRO A 17 45.22 1.62 -13.29
N SER A 18 45.79 2.41 -14.19
CA SER A 18 45.22 2.89 -15.44
C SER A 18 45.20 1.81 -16.52
N HIS A 19 44.07 1.64 -17.20
CA HIS A 19 43.97 0.84 -18.42
C HIS A 19 44.49 1.64 -19.63
N PRO A 20 45.25 1.01 -20.56
CA PRO A 20 45.74 1.69 -21.75
C PRO A 20 44.63 1.97 -22.76
N ALA A 21 44.59 3.21 -23.24
CA ALA A 21 43.71 3.68 -24.30
C ALA A 21 44.02 2.98 -25.63
N ARG A 22 42.99 2.44 -26.28
CA ARG A 22 43.08 1.87 -27.63
C ARG A 22 42.79 2.98 -28.64
N GLU A 23 43.80 3.32 -29.44
CA GLU A 23 43.69 4.20 -30.61
C GLU A 23 42.68 3.63 -31.62
N VAL A 24 41.70 4.44 -32.00
CA VAL A 24 40.81 4.18 -33.14
C VAL A 24 41.31 5.02 -34.31
N ARG A 25 41.78 4.35 -35.36
CA ARG A 25 42.18 4.97 -36.64
C ARG A 25 40.94 5.47 -37.41
N PRO A 26 41.03 6.59 -38.14
CA PRO A 26 39.89 7.17 -38.84
C PRO A 26 39.57 6.37 -40.10
N ALA A 27 38.31 5.95 -40.24
CA ALA A 27 37.79 5.44 -41.50
C ALA A 27 37.43 6.63 -42.41
N SER A 28 37.84 6.52 -43.66
CA SER A 28 37.82 7.55 -44.70
C SER A 28 36.40 7.94 -45.14
N ALA A 29 36.26 9.23 -45.42
CA ALA A 29 35.09 9.84 -46.02
C ALA A 29 34.78 9.22 -47.40
N ARG A 30 33.55 8.76 -47.59
CA ARG A 30 32.97 8.51 -48.92
C ARG A 30 31.83 9.48 -49.18
N ALA A 31 31.84 10.01 -50.38
CA ALA A 31 31.07 11.14 -50.86
C ALA A 31 29.55 10.93 -50.76
N ILE A 32 28.87 12.04 -50.43
CA ILE A 32 27.42 12.19 -50.45
C ILE A 32 26.97 12.18 -51.92
N SER A 33 26.25 11.13 -52.32
CA SER A 33 25.47 11.14 -53.56
C SER A 33 24.08 11.70 -53.25
N GLN A 34 23.75 12.82 -53.88
CA GLN A 34 22.42 13.41 -53.86
C GLN A 34 21.50 12.58 -54.77
N HIS A 35 20.52 11.89 -54.18
CA HIS A 35 19.35 11.41 -54.90
C HIS A 35 18.09 12.03 -54.32
N GLN A 36 17.54 12.97 -55.09
CA GLN A 36 16.19 13.48 -54.95
C GLN A 36 15.21 12.45 -55.53
N GLY A 37 14.19 12.08 -54.75
CA GLY A 37 13.09 11.19 -55.12
C GLY A 37 12.02 11.16 -54.01
N PRO A 38 10.73 10.94 -54.32
CA PRO A 38 9.67 11.89 -53.99
C PRO A 38 9.06 11.74 -52.59
N ALA A 39 8.60 12.89 -52.07
CA ALA A 39 7.72 12.97 -50.91
C ALA A 39 6.41 12.23 -51.15
N GLY A 40 6.09 11.25 -50.29
CA GLY A 40 4.87 10.45 -50.38
C GLY A 40 4.58 9.71 -49.08
N SER A 41 3.68 10.29 -48.27
CA SER A 41 2.92 9.72 -47.15
C SER A 41 3.30 8.31 -46.62
N MET A 42 4.18 8.25 -45.61
CA MET A 42 4.25 7.11 -44.69
C MET A 42 3.57 7.50 -43.37
N ARG A 43 2.25 7.68 -43.43
CA ARG A 43 1.39 7.76 -42.24
C ARG A 43 0.31 6.68 -42.35
N ARG A 44 0.13 5.96 -41.24
CA ARG A 44 -0.94 4.98 -40.94
C ARG A 44 -0.73 3.57 -41.52
N ARG A 45 0.21 2.85 -40.93
CA ARG A 45 0.07 1.41 -40.68
C ARG A 45 0.38 1.13 -39.22
N LEU A 46 -0.54 1.53 -38.34
CA LEU A 46 -0.59 1.07 -36.96
C LEU A 46 -1.99 0.52 -36.70
N CYS A 47 -2.02 -0.78 -36.45
CA CYS A 47 -3.00 -1.52 -35.64
C CYS A 47 -4.49 -1.38 -36.01
N ALA A 48 -4.89 -2.10 -37.06
CA ALA A 48 -6.29 -2.47 -37.30
C ALA A 48 -6.78 -3.63 -36.38
N TRP A 49 -5.94 -4.15 -35.48
CA TRP A 49 -6.28 -5.26 -34.58
C TRP A 49 -6.96 -4.82 -33.27
N TRP A 50 -6.98 -3.52 -32.96
CA TRP A 50 -7.52 -2.98 -31.71
C TRP A 50 -9.00 -2.54 -31.80
N ARG A 51 -9.61 -2.56 -32.99
CA ARG A 51 -10.97 -2.05 -33.18
C ARG A 51 -12.09 -3.10 -33.05
N ASP A 52 -11.74 -4.39 -33.00
CA ASP A 52 -12.73 -5.49 -33.02
C ASP A 52 -12.82 -6.33 -31.73
N THR A 53 -12.13 -5.97 -30.65
CA THR A 53 -12.30 -6.62 -29.33
C THR A 53 -13.22 -5.87 -28.37
N ALA A 54 -13.85 -4.77 -28.82
CA ALA A 54 -14.82 -4.00 -28.02
C ALA A 54 -16.23 -4.65 -27.94
N ARG A 55 -16.35 -5.97 -28.09
CA ARG A 55 -17.65 -6.67 -27.93
C ARG A 55 -17.51 -8.12 -27.46
N ALA A 56 -17.18 -8.26 -26.18
CA ALA A 56 -17.81 -9.22 -25.29
C ALA A 56 -17.90 -8.57 -23.91
N TYR A 57 -19.00 -7.87 -23.65
CA TYR A 57 -19.35 -7.39 -22.31
C TYR A 57 -19.60 -8.63 -21.44
N HIS A 58 -18.56 -9.11 -20.76
CA HIS A 58 -18.75 -9.74 -19.46
C HIS A 58 -19.26 -8.62 -18.53
N PRO A 59 -20.20 -8.85 -17.59
CA PRO A 59 -20.40 -7.88 -16.52
C PRO A 59 -19.03 -7.63 -15.92
N SER A 60 -18.49 -6.43 -16.15
CA SER A 60 -17.07 -6.15 -15.95
C SER A 60 -16.76 -6.41 -14.50
N MET A 61 -15.81 -7.31 -14.22
CA MET A 61 -15.35 -7.57 -12.86
C MET A 61 -14.97 -6.23 -12.22
N PRO A 62 -15.54 -5.87 -11.05
CA PRO A 62 -15.27 -4.60 -10.41
C PRO A 62 -13.79 -4.32 -10.27
N VAL A 63 -13.35 -3.12 -10.63
CA VAL A 63 -11.98 -2.67 -10.46
C VAL A 63 -11.79 -2.26 -9.01
N ILE A 64 -10.94 -2.97 -8.27
CA ILE A 64 -10.65 -2.67 -6.88
C ILE A 64 -9.32 -1.95 -6.80
N GLY A 65 -9.36 -0.69 -6.33
CA GLY A 65 -8.18 0.10 -6.01
C GLY A 65 -7.50 -0.41 -4.75
N ILE A 66 -6.25 -0.84 -4.83
CA ILE A 66 -5.47 -1.36 -3.71
C ILE A 66 -4.37 -0.36 -3.36
N THR A 67 -4.37 0.19 -2.15
CA THR A 67 -3.37 1.19 -1.76
C THR A 67 -1.97 0.58 -1.66
N ALA A 68 -1.00 1.18 -2.35
CA ALA A 68 0.39 0.75 -2.32
C ALA A 68 1.08 1.23 -1.04
N ASP A 69 2.15 0.52 -0.69
CA ASP A 69 3.17 0.95 0.25
C ASP A 69 4.26 1.79 -0.42
N LEU A 70 4.93 2.66 0.34
CA LEU A 70 6.07 3.44 -0.10
C LEU A 70 7.25 3.16 0.83
N VAL A 71 8.33 2.67 0.26
CA VAL A 71 9.57 2.42 1.01
C VAL A 71 10.78 3.06 0.35
N ASP A 72 11.72 3.46 1.19
CA ASP A 72 13.06 3.85 0.76
C ASP A 72 13.98 2.63 0.82
N ASP A 73 14.39 2.10 -0.34
CA ASP A 73 15.47 1.13 -0.41
C ASP A 73 16.77 1.81 -0.84
N SER A 74 17.55 2.21 0.17
CA SER A 74 18.91 2.74 0.00
C SER A 74 18.96 4.02 -0.88
N GLY A 75 18.06 4.97 -0.61
CA GLY A 75 17.89 6.22 -1.35
C GLY A 75 17.02 6.09 -2.61
N ARG A 76 16.28 4.98 -2.75
CA ARG A 76 15.41 4.71 -3.90
C ARG A 76 14.00 4.43 -3.41
N LEU A 77 13.14 5.43 -3.56
CA LEU A 77 11.72 5.29 -3.29
C LEU A 77 11.06 4.27 -4.23
N ARG A 78 10.28 3.36 -3.66
CA ARG A 78 9.51 2.35 -4.40
C ARG A 78 8.10 2.28 -3.86
N HIS A 79 7.14 2.43 -4.77
CA HIS A 79 5.78 1.97 -4.51
C HIS A 79 5.77 0.45 -4.65
N ARG A 80 5.31 -0.26 -3.62
CA ARG A 80 5.25 -1.72 -3.59
C ARG A 80 3.93 -2.20 -3.00
N LEU A 81 3.60 -3.45 -3.26
CA LEU A 81 2.42 -4.11 -2.71
C LEU A 81 2.73 -5.59 -2.55
N ASN A 82 2.32 -6.19 -1.43
CA ASN A 82 2.40 -7.63 -1.26
C ASN A 82 1.42 -8.31 -2.22
N ASP A 83 1.89 -9.32 -2.95
CA ASP A 83 1.07 -10.04 -3.94
C ASP A 83 -0.19 -10.67 -3.32
N THR A 84 -0.18 -10.99 -2.03
CA THR A 84 -1.34 -11.54 -1.31
C THR A 84 -2.60 -10.69 -1.46
N TYR A 85 -2.49 -9.35 -1.41
CA TYR A 85 -3.63 -8.44 -1.65
C TYR A 85 -4.15 -8.55 -3.09
N VAL A 86 -3.24 -8.58 -4.07
CA VAL A 86 -3.56 -8.72 -5.50
C VAL A 86 -4.29 -10.04 -5.74
N GLN A 87 -3.75 -11.14 -5.21
CA GLN A 87 -4.34 -12.46 -5.36
C GLN A 87 -5.68 -12.58 -4.64
N ALA A 88 -5.86 -11.98 -3.47
CA ALA A 88 -7.14 -12.01 -2.76
C ALA A 88 -8.26 -11.33 -3.56
N VAL A 89 -7.98 -10.19 -4.20
CA VAL A 89 -8.92 -9.52 -5.11
C VAL A 89 -9.23 -10.38 -6.33
N LEU A 90 -8.21 -10.97 -6.97
CA LEU A 90 -8.40 -11.85 -8.13
C LEU A 90 -9.24 -13.08 -7.79
N ARG A 91 -8.94 -13.76 -6.69
CA ARG A 91 -9.71 -14.94 -6.23
C ARG A 91 -11.15 -14.60 -5.85
N SER A 92 -11.39 -13.36 -5.45
CA SER A 92 -12.71 -12.80 -5.14
C SER A 92 -13.50 -12.36 -6.39
N GLY A 93 -12.90 -12.43 -7.58
CA GLY A 93 -13.54 -12.05 -8.84
C GLY A 93 -13.51 -10.55 -9.14
N GLY A 94 -12.58 -9.81 -8.54
CA GLY A 94 -12.31 -8.40 -8.84
C GLY A 94 -11.08 -8.22 -9.73
N THR A 95 -10.95 -7.04 -10.33
CA THR A 95 -9.77 -6.61 -11.10
C THR A 95 -8.90 -5.70 -10.23
N PRO A 96 -7.70 -6.11 -9.79
CA PRO A 96 -6.85 -5.28 -8.94
C PRO A 96 -6.23 -4.12 -9.72
N LEU A 97 -6.32 -2.90 -9.18
CA LEU A 97 -5.61 -1.71 -9.64
C LEU A 97 -4.77 -1.14 -8.50
N ILE A 98 -3.45 -1.10 -8.65
CA ILE A 98 -2.56 -0.57 -7.61
C ILE A 98 -2.62 0.96 -7.59
N LEU A 99 -2.91 1.51 -6.42
CA LEU A 99 -2.99 2.95 -6.17
C LEU A 99 -1.68 3.45 -5.54
N PRO A 100 -0.77 4.07 -6.32
CA PRO A 100 0.49 4.58 -5.77
C PRO A 100 0.24 5.68 -4.73
N CYS A 101 1.22 5.91 -3.86
CA CYS A 101 1.18 6.89 -2.77
C CYS A 101 1.40 8.32 -3.30
N ILE A 102 0.43 8.84 -4.05
CA ILE A 102 0.45 10.17 -4.66
C ILE A 102 -0.81 10.92 -4.23
N ALA A 103 -0.71 11.63 -3.10
CA ALA A 103 -1.86 12.33 -2.51
C ALA A 103 -2.54 13.32 -3.47
N ALA A 104 -1.73 14.08 -4.23
CA ALA A 104 -2.24 15.09 -5.16
C ALA A 104 -3.11 14.52 -6.30
N GLU A 105 -2.90 13.25 -6.68
CA GLU A 105 -3.65 12.59 -7.76
C GLU A 105 -4.68 11.58 -7.21
N ARG A 106 -4.79 11.45 -5.88
CA ARG A 106 -5.59 10.40 -5.25
C ARG A 106 -7.06 10.43 -5.70
N ALA A 107 -7.69 11.61 -5.75
CA ALA A 107 -9.07 11.75 -6.19
C ALA A 107 -9.30 11.16 -7.60
N ARG A 108 -8.46 11.53 -8.57
CA ARG A 108 -8.55 11.02 -9.96
C ARG A 108 -8.32 9.50 -10.04
N MET A 109 -7.49 8.96 -9.17
CA MET A 109 -7.28 7.51 -9.11
C MET A 109 -8.49 6.78 -8.52
N LEU A 110 -9.16 7.37 -7.53
CA LEU A 110 -10.36 6.82 -6.91
C LEU A 110 -11.59 6.89 -7.82
N GLU A 111 -11.67 7.91 -8.68
CA GLU A 111 -12.67 7.99 -9.76
C GLU A 111 -12.58 6.84 -10.79
N ALA A 112 -11.46 6.12 -10.83
CA ALA A 112 -11.19 5.06 -11.80
C ALA A 112 -11.44 3.63 -11.26
N VAL A 113 -11.96 3.50 -10.04
CA VAL A 113 -12.21 2.20 -9.37
C VAL A 113 -13.63 2.11 -8.84
N ASP A 114 -14.11 0.88 -8.69
CA ASP A 114 -15.46 0.55 -8.19
C ASP A 114 -15.48 0.23 -6.69
N GLY A 115 -14.31 0.10 -6.07
CA GLY A 115 -14.12 -0.16 -4.65
C GLY A 115 -12.67 0.03 -4.22
N VAL A 116 -12.45 0.20 -2.92
CA VAL A 116 -11.12 0.48 -2.36
C VAL A 116 -10.75 -0.53 -1.28
N LEU A 117 -9.55 -1.08 -1.39
CA LEU A 117 -8.90 -1.86 -0.35
C LEU A 117 -7.70 -1.06 0.18
N ILE A 118 -7.80 -0.60 1.42
CA ILE A 118 -6.73 0.10 2.13
C ILE A 118 -5.87 -0.95 2.85
N THR A 119 -4.60 -1.02 2.48
CA THR A 119 -3.72 -2.11 2.92
C THR A 119 -3.15 -1.91 4.32
N GLY A 120 -2.65 -3.00 4.89
CA GLY A 120 -1.77 -2.98 6.06
C GLY A 120 -0.42 -2.30 5.77
N GLY A 121 0.34 -2.03 6.82
CA GLY A 121 1.66 -1.42 6.71
C GLY A 121 2.23 -1.01 8.06
N ASP A 122 3.26 -0.18 7.99
CA ASP A 122 3.95 0.44 9.13
C ASP A 122 3.05 1.45 9.86
N ASP A 123 3.42 1.85 11.07
CA ASP A 123 2.56 2.57 12.01
C ASP A 123 2.18 3.98 11.55
N ILE A 124 1.09 4.51 12.11
CA ILE A 124 0.68 5.90 11.92
C ILE A 124 1.63 6.82 12.68
N ASP A 125 2.19 7.83 12.00
CA ASP A 125 2.80 8.95 12.70
C ASP A 125 1.70 9.85 13.27
N THR A 126 1.48 9.73 14.58
CA THR A 126 0.44 10.46 15.31
C THR A 126 0.86 11.88 15.71
N ARG A 127 2.14 12.26 15.52
CA ARG A 127 2.65 13.59 15.94
C ARG A 127 1.94 14.76 15.24
N PRO A 128 1.61 14.71 13.93
CA PRO A 128 0.82 15.75 13.28
C PRO A 128 -0.58 15.96 13.89
N MET A 129 -1.08 14.98 14.64
CA MET A 129 -2.38 15.03 15.35
C MET A 129 -2.22 15.51 16.80
N GLY A 130 -1.02 15.91 17.22
CA GLY A 130 -0.72 16.35 18.58
C GLY A 130 -0.57 15.21 19.60
N ILE A 131 -0.50 13.96 19.14
CA ILE A 131 -0.38 12.77 20.00
C ILE A 131 1.07 12.31 20.00
N ALA A 132 1.65 12.17 21.19
CA ALA A 132 3.02 11.69 21.35
C ALA A 132 3.16 10.26 20.80
N LEU A 133 4.26 10.02 20.08
CA LEU A 133 4.56 8.73 19.49
C LEU A 133 5.13 7.77 20.54
N HIS A 134 4.64 6.54 20.56
CA HIS A 134 5.17 5.50 21.42
C HIS A 134 6.60 5.10 21.01
N PRO A 135 7.53 4.81 21.94
CA PRO A 135 8.91 4.43 21.59
C PRO A 135 9.07 3.16 20.75
N LYS A 136 8.02 2.34 20.64
CA LYS A 136 7.99 1.14 19.79
C LYS A 136 7.45 1.38 18.39
N ALA A 137 6.94 2.57 18.10
CA ALA A 137 6.32 2.84 16.82
C ALA A 137 7.36 2.88 15.70
N GLU A 138 7.07 2.19 14.60
CA GLU A 138 7.82 2.19 13.36
C GLU A 138 6.93 2.83 12.30
N CYS A 139 7.01 4.16 12.15
CA CYS A 139 6.07 4.88 11.28
C CYS A 139 6.33 4.64 9.80
N MET A 140 5.23 4.58 9.03
CA MET A 140 5.27 4.69 7.58
C MET A 140 5.89 6.03 7.12
N LEU A 141 6.32 6.09 5.85
CA LEU A 141 6.81 7.34 5.27
C LEU A 141 5.70 8.43 5.22
N PRO A 142 6.05 9.72 5.43
CA PRO A 142 5.07 10.80 5.41
C PRO A 142 4.21 10.86 4.14
N GLU A 143 4.78 10.55 2.98
CA GLU A 143 4.07 10.54 1.70
C GLU A 143 3.10 9.36 1.58
N ARG A 144 3.41 8.21 2.21
CA ARG A 144 2.45 7.10 2.35
C ARG A 144 1.27 7.56 3.20
N GLN A 145 1.55 8.13 4.37
CA GLN A 145 0.54 8.61 5.29
C GLN A 145 -0.38 9.65 4.64
N GLU A 146 0.19 10.66 3.99
CA GLU A 146 -0.60 11.71 3.34
C GLU A 146 -1.47 11.16 2.19
N ALA A 147 -0.99 10.17 1.44
CA ALA A 147 -1.80 9.52 0.40
C ALA A 147 -2.97 8.72 0.97
N GLU A 148 -2.82 8.11 2.14
CA GLU A 148 -3.91 7.40 2.82
C GLU A 148 -4.93 8.37 3.42
N PHE A 149 -4.49 9.44 4.09
CA PHE A 149 -5.41 10.48 4.57
C PHE A 149 -6.11 11.21 3.42
N ALA A 150 -5.45 11.42 2.27
CA ALA A 150 -6.12 11.91 1.07
C ALA A 150 -7.20 10.95 0.56
N THR A 151 -6.98 9.63 0.70
CA THR A 151 -7.98 8.60 0.35
C THR A 151 -9.19 8.72 1.28
N LEU A 152 -8.97 8.77 2.59
CA LEU A 152 -10.04 8.86 3.58
C LEU A 152 -10.85 10.17 3.48
N ARG A 153 -10.19 11.32 3.26
CA ARG A 153 -10.88 12.59 3.02
C ARG A 153 -11.78 12.53 1.77
N TRP A 154 -11.31 11.92 0.69
CA TRP A 154 -12.13 11.75 -0.51
C TRP A 154 -13.33 10.83 -0.24
N LEU A 155 -13.12 9.74 0.52
CA LEU A 155 -14.16 8.78 0.89
C LEU A 155 -15.23 9.37 1.84
N ASP A 156 -14.95 10.46 2.56
CA ASP A 156 -15.94 11.18 3.35
C ASP A 156 -16.97 11.90 2.46
N GLU A 157 -16.57 12.30 1.25
CA GLU A 157 -17.41 12.98 0.26
C GLU A 157 -18.13 12.00 -0.68
N HIS A 158 -17.73 10.72 -0.69
CA HIS A 158 -18.19 9.66 -1.60
C HIS A 158 -18.64 8.42 -0.81
N ALA A 159 -19.74 8.58 -0.07
CA ALA A 159 -20.25 7.56 0.86
C ALA A 159 -20.69 6.25 0.16
N GLU A 160 -20.98 6.32 -1.13
CA GLU A 160 -21.34 5.19 -1.99
C GLU A 160 -20.18 4.25 -2.28
N MET A 161 -18.92 4.73 -2.20
CA MET A 161 -17.74 3.92 -2.51
C MET A 161 -17.59 2.78 -1.49
N PRO A 162 -17.57 1.50 -1.91
CA PRO A 162 -17.28 0.37 -1.03
C PRO A 162 -15.81 0.37 -0.58
N VAL A 163 -15.57 0.15 0.70
CA VAL A 163 -14.23 0.18 1.29
C VAL A 163 -13.99 -0.98 2.24
N LEU A 164 -12.81 -1.58 2.12
CA LEU A 164 -12.23 -2.50 3.10
C LEU A 164 -10.88 -1.96 3.59
N GLY A 165 -10.76 -1.64 4.88
CA GLY A 165 -9.48 -1.38 5.53
C GLY A 165 -8.93 -2.62 6.21
N ILE A 166 -7.68 -2.97 5.94
CA ILE A 166 -7.01 -4.15 6.51
C ILE A 166 -5.85 -3.71 7.42
N CYS A 167 -5.83 -4.19 8.66
CA CYS A 167 -4.81 -3.90 9.66
C CYS A 167 -4.59 -2.38 9.83
N LEU A 168 -3.49 -1.82 9.34
CA LEU A 168 -3.26 -0.38 9.28
C LEU A 168 -4.43 0.37 8.61
N GLY A 169 -5.04 -0.18 7.57
CA GLY A 169 -6.18 0.44 6.90
C GLY A 169 -7.36 0.68 7.85
N MET A 170 -7.68 -0.29 8.71
CA MET A 170 -8.69 -0.12 9.76
C MET A 170 -8.28 0.94 10.79
N GLN A 171 -7.02 0.93 11.20
CA GLN A 171 -6.48 1.91 12.16
C GLN A 171 -6.56 3.34 11.60
N LEU A 172 -6.18 3.54 10.34
CA LEU A 172 -6.29 4.80 9.62
C LEU A 172 -7.74 5.28 9.55
N MET A 173 -8.69 4.40 9.25
CA MET A 173 -10.13 4.74 9.25
C MET A 173 -10.59 5.24 10.62
N GLY A 174 -10.16 4.59 11.71
CA GLY A 174 -10.46 4.99 13.08
C GLY A 174 -9.83 6.33 13.45
N VAL A 175 -8.52 6.44 13.30
CA VAL A 175 -7.74 7.65 13.65
C VAL A 175 -8.19 8.87 12.85
N HIS A 176 -8.51 8.71 11.57
CA HIS A 176 -9.08 9.77 10.72
C HIS A 176 -10.40 10.33 11.29
N ARG A 177 -11.18 9.50 11.98
CA ARG A 177 -12.43 9.91 12.66
C ARG A 177 -12.23 10.21 14.16
N GLY A 178 -10.99 10.33 14.61
CA GLY A 178 -10.64 10.71 15.98
C GLY A 178 -10.71 9.58 17.01
N CYS A 179 -10.74 8.32 16.58
CA CYS A 179 -10.70 7.18 17.50
C CYS A 179 -9.33 7.09 18.19
N ARG A 180 -9.30 6.62 19.44
CA ARG A 180 -8.04 6.36 20.15
C ARG A 180 -7.29 5.19 19.52
N LEU A 181 -5.98 5.35 19.36
CA LEU A 181 -5.06 4.27 18.97
C LEU A 181 -4.29 3.79 20.20
N ILE A 182 -4.39 2.50 20.49
CA ILE A 182 -3.45 1.79 21.37
C ILE A 182 -2.17 1.60 20.57
N GLN A 183 -1.13 2.39 20.86
CA GLN A 183 0.12 2.36 20.10
C GLN A 183 1.05 1.19 20.44
N HIS A 184 0.78 0.46 21.54
CA HIS A 184 1.45 -0.79 21.87
C HIS A 184 0.55 -1.70 22.73
N LEU A 185 0.00 -2.74 22.11
CA LEU A 185 -0.92 -3.69 22.75
C LEU A 185 -0.39 -4.27 24.06
N PRO A 186 0.88 -4.72 24.18
CA PRO A 186 1.40 -5.26 25.43
C PRO A 186 1.36 -4.31 26.64
N ASP A 187 1.24 -3.00 26.43
CA ASP A 187 1.17 -2.02 27.51
C ASP A 187 -0.25 -1.86 28.08
N GLU A 188 -1.28 -2.25 27.32
CA GLU A 188 -2.69 -2.06 27.70
C GLU A 188 -3.50 -3.37 27.78
N ILE A 189 -3.09 -4.42 27.05
CA ILE A 189 -3.81 -5.69 26.93
C ILE A 189 -2.90 -6.84 27.34
N GLU A 190 -3.36 -7.63 28.31
CA GLU A 190 -2.67 -8.84 28.74
C GLU A 190 -2.54 -9.82 27.56
N HIS A 191 -1.32 -10.34 27.35
CA HIS A 191 -0.98 -11.18 26.19
C HIS A 191 -1.11 -10.50 24.82
N GLY A 192 -1.10 -9.16 24.77
CA GLY A 192 -1.21 -8.39 23.52
C GLY A 192 -0.18 -8.74 22.45
N GLU A 193 0.98 -9.32 22.80
CA GLU A 193 2.00 -9.80 21.87
C GLU A 193 1.54 -10.96 20.98
N ARG A 194 0.42 -11.61 21.30
CA ARG A 194 -0.14 -12.72 20.52
C ARG A 194 -0.69 -12.28 19.16
N HIS A 195 -0.93 -10.98 18.95
CA HIS A 195 -1.47 -10.39 17.72
C HIS A 195 -0.41 -10.12 16.63
N HIS A 196 0.86 -10.40 16.92
CA HIS A 196 1.99 -10.09 16.03
C HIS A 196 2.62 -11.36 15.44
N ASN A 197 3.40 -11.21 14.36
CA ASN A 197 4.17 -12.29 13.69
C ASN A 197 3.32 -13.42 13.07
N ASP A 198 2.21 -13.09 12.41
CA ASP A 198 1.31 -14.06 11.75
C ASP A 198 0.76 -15.14 12.69
N ARG A 199 0.66 -14.80 13.96
CA ARG A 199 0.01 -15.67 14.93
C ARG A 199 -1.46 -15.78 14.58
N ILE A 200 -1.98 -16.98 14.81
CA ILE A 200 -3.38 -17.30 14.61
C ILE A 200 -4.12 -17.17 15.93
N HIS A 201 -5.20 -16.40 15.95
CA HIS A 201 -6.14 -16.34 17.07
C HIS A 201 -7.59 -16.33 16.57
N GLY A 202 -8.52 -16.55 17.49
CA GLY A 202 -9.95 -16.57 17.17
C GLY A 202 -10.55 -15.16 17.19
N VAL A 203 -11.35 -14.86 16.17
CA VAL A 203 -12.19 -13.66 16.11
C VAL A 203 -13.66 -14.08 16.08
N THR A 204 -14.48 -13.38 16.87
CA THR A 204 -15.94 -13.46 16.80
C THR A 204 -16.47 -12.16 16.23
N SER A 205 -17.21 -12.21 15.13
CA SER A 205 -17.69 -11.00 14.44
C SER A 205 -19.01 -11.21 13.70
N GLU A 206 -19.67 -10.11 13.34
CA GLU A 206 -20.82 -10.12 12.42
C GLU A 206 -20.44 -10.56 10.99
N LEU A 207 -19.14 -10.56 10.65
CA LEU A 207 -18.62 -11.03 9.36
C LEU A 207 -18.37 -12.55 9.37
N GLY A 208 -18.45 -13.19 10.54
CA GLY A 208 -18.12 -14.60 10.75
C GLY A 208 -17.27 -14.80 12.00
N ASN A 209 -17.11 -16.07 12.37
CA ASN A 209 -16.29 -16.48 13.50
C ASN A 209 -15.25 -17.48 13.01
N GLY A 210 -13.99 -17.30 13.40
CA GLY A 210 -12.95 -18.24 12.97
C GLY A 210 -11.54 -17.81 13.33
N PRO A 211 -10.56 -18.67 13.01
CA PRO A 211 -9.15 -18.35 13.16
C PRO A 211 -8.71 -17.33 12.10
N VAL A 212 -7.93 -16.33 12.51
CA VAL A 212 -7.40 -15.28 11.64
C VAL A 212 -5.90 -15.13 11.79
N ALA A 213 -5.21 -14.69 10.74
CA ALA A 213 -3.79 -14.34 10.80
C ALA A 213 -3.60 -12.85 11.11
N SER A 214 -2.81 -12.54 12.13
CA SER A 214 -2.59 -11.15 12.56
C SER A 214 -1.11 -10.77 12.61
N TRP A 215 -0.83 -9.53 12.20
CA TRP A 215 0.46 -8.89 12.28
C TRP A 215 0.25 -7.43 12.70
N HIS A 216 -0.01 -7.22 13.98
CA HIS A 216 -0.09 -5.88 14.54
C HIS A 216 0.33 -5.88 16.01
N HIS A 217 0.92 -4.76 16.41
CA HIS A 217 1.17 -4.44 17.82
C HIS A 217 0.41 -3.18 18.25
N GLN A 218 -0.33 -2.56 17.33
CA GLN A 218 -1.26 -1.45 17.59
C GLN A 218 -2.69 -1.94 17.37
N ALA A 219 -3.66 -1.26 17.95
CA ALA A 219 -5.08 -1.50 17.69
C ALA A 219 -5.91 -0.26 18.00
N LEU A 220 -7.13 -0.20 17.49
CA LEU A 220 -8.08 0.81 17.95
C LEU A 220 -8.49 0.52 19.40
N GLY A 221 -8.45 1.57 20.24
CA GLY A 221 -8.88 1.53 21.64
C GLY A 221 -10.35 1.92 21.84
N ASP A 222 -10.98 2.50 20.83
CA ASP A 222 -12.40 2.77 20.71
C ASP A 222 -12.80 2.79 19.23
N ALA A 223 -14.09 2.91 18.93
CA ALA A 223 -14.60 2.95 17.55
C ALA A 223 -15.18 4.31 17.14
N GLY A 224 -15.16 5.33 18.00
CA GLY A 224 -15.76 6.64 17.71
C GLY A 224 -17.15 6.55 17.06
N PRO A 225 -17.32 7.02 15.79
CA PRO A 225 -18.61 6.95 15.08
C PRO A 225 -18.94 5.58 14.48
N TYR A 226 -17.99 4.64 14.47
CA TYR A 226 -18.17 3.32 13.90
C TYR A 226 -18.86 2.37 14.88
N ALA A 227 -19.55 1.36 14.33
CA ALA A 227 -20.00 0.22 15.12
C ALA A 227 -18.84 -0.78 15.23
N ILE A 228 -18.56 -1.26 16.45
CA ILE A 228 -17.69 -2.42 16.65
C ILE A 228 -18.50 -3.67 16.28
N ILE A 229 -17.94 -4.48 15.38
CA ILE A 229 -18.61 -5.66 14.85
C ILE A 229 -17.80 -6.93 15.02
N GLY A 230 -16.61 -6.85 15.64
CA GLY A 230 -15.80 -8.02 15.92
C GLY A 230 -14.76 -7.78 17.00
N HIS A 231 -14.50 -8.83 17.78
CA HIS A 231 -13.48 -8.87 18.83
C HIS A 231 -12.73 -10.19 18.83
N SER A 232 -11.50 -10.15 19.33
CA SER A 232 -10.79 -11.32 19.86
C SER A 232 -11.19 -11.59 21.33
N ASP A 233 -10.82 -12.75 21.85
CA ASP A 233 -11.13 -13.20 23.21
C ASP A 233 -10.48 -12.37 24.34
N ASP A 234 -9.44 -11.60 24.05
CA ASP A 234 -8.82 -10.62 24.97
C ASP A 234 -9.41 -9.20 24.85
N GLY A 235 -10.48 -9.04 24.05
CA GLY A 235 -11.23 -7.79 23.94
C GLY A 235 -10.69 -6.80 22.90
N VAL A 236 -9.60 -7.10 22.19
CA VAL A 236 -9.11 -6.24 21.10
C VAL A 236 -10.19 -6.08 20.04
N ILE A 237 -10.39 -4.83 19.59
CA ILE A 237 -11.33 -4.50 18.52
C ILE A 237 -10.76 -5.03 17.21
N GLU A 238 -11.44 -6.00 16.61
CA GLU A 238 -10.97 -6.72 15.43
C GLU A 238 -11.70 -6.34 14.15
N ALA A 239 -12.91 -5.78 14.27
CA ALA A 239 -13.63 -5.27 13.13
C ALA A 239 -14.54 -4.10 13.49
N ILE A 240 -14.61 -3.14 12.59
CA ILE A 240 -15.51 -1.98 12.65
C ILE A 240 -16.28 -1.83 11.34
N ARG A 241 -17.43 -1.16 11.39
CA ARG A 241 -18.11 -0.65 10.20
C ARG A 241 -18.68 0.74 10.40
N ASP A 242 -18.85 1.48 9.31
CA ASP A 242 -19.72 2.65 9.29
C ASP A 242 -21.19 2.21 9.14
N PRO A 243 -22.06 2.45 10.14
CA PRO A 243 -23.47 2.07 10.05
C PRO A 243 -24.26 2.87 8.99
N GLY A 244 -23.73 3.99 8.52
CA GLY A 244 -24.35 4.84 7.50
C GLY A 244 -24.01 4.46 6.06
N ARG A 245 -23.15 3.45 5.84
CA ARG A 245 -22.64 3.07 4.51
C ARG A 245 -22.95 1.61 4.19
N ALA A 246 -23.20 1.33 2.92
CA ALA A 246 -23.53 -0.03 2.47
C ALA A 246 -22.37 -1.01 2.72
N PHE A 247 -21.14 -0.60 2.41
CA PHE A 247 -19.94 -1.37 2.72
C PHE A 247 -18.76 -0.43 3.03
N PHE A 248 -18.51 -0.20 4.31
CA PHE A 248 -17.32 0.51 4.79
C PHE A 248 -16.84 -0.19 6.04
N VAL A 249 -15.95 -1.16 5.84
CA VAL A 249 -15.57 -2.14 6.86
C VAL A 249 -14.07 -2.06 7.10
N GLY A 250 -13.66 -2.04 8.37
CA GLY A 250 -12.28 -2.22 8.78
C GLY A 250 -12.14 -3.56 9.49
N VAL A 251 -11.07 -4.30 9.19
CA VAL A 251 -10.67 -5.51 9.93
C VAL A 251 -9.21 -5.39 10.36
N GLN A 252 -8.88 -5.85 11.57
CA GLN A 252 -7.56 -5.68 12.15
C GLN A 252 -6.62 -6.84 11.79
N TRP A 253 -7.16 -8.04 11.58
CA TRP A 253 -6.43 -9.17 11.00
C TRP A 253 -6.12 -8.98 9.51
N HIS A 254 -5.44 -9.95 8.91
CA HIS A 254 -5.07 -9.99 7.49
C HIS A 254 -5.88 -11.06 6.72
N PRO A 255 -7.05 -10.72 6.15
CA PRO A 255 -7.84 -11.65 5.36
C PRO A 255 -7.07 -12.23 4.17
N GLU A 256 -6.18 -11.45 3.56
CA GLU A 256 -5.36 -11.85 2.42
C GLU A 256 -4.30 -12.92 2.75
N ARG A 257 -4.12 -13.20 4.05
CA ARG A 257 -3.18 -14.19 4.60
C ARG A 257 -3.88 -15.27 5.43
N THR A 258 -5.17 -15.08 5.71
CA THR A 258 -5.97 -15.98 6.54
C THR A 258 -6.46 -17.17 5.70
N PRO A 259 -6.09 -18.42 6.06
CA PRO A 259 -6.49 -19.60 5.27
C PRO A 259 -7.97 -19.94 5.38
N ASP A 260 -8.63 -19.53 6.46
CA ASP A 260 -10.07 -19.73 6.62
C ASP A 260 -10.83 -19.00 5.51
N ARG A 261 -11.74 -19.69 4.83
CA ARG A 261 -12.41 -19.13 3.65
C ARG A 261 -13.35 -17.98 3.99
N LEU A 262 -14.02 -18.03 5.15
CA LEU A 262 -14.99 -17.02 5.55
C LEU A 262 -14.31 -15.74 6.05
N MET A 263 -13.26 -15.93 6.86
CA MET A 263 -12.48 -14.87 7.50
C MET A 263 -11.30 -14.38 6.66
N GLY A 264 -10.91 -15.13 5.63
CA GLY A 264 -9.91 -14.77 4.63
C GLY A 264 -10.54 -14.14 3.39
N ASP A 265 -10.41 -14.82 2.24
CA ASP A 265 -10.91 -14.33 0.95
C ASP A 265 -12.41 -13.95 0.99
N GLY A 266 -13.23 -14.60 1.83
CA GLY A 266 -14.64 -14.26 1.99
C GLY A 266 -14.88 -12.83 2.48
N ILE A 267 -13.92 -12.19 3.16
CA ILE A 267 -14.01 -10.77 3.53
C ILE A 267 -13.78 -9.89 2.29
N VAL A 268 -12.78 -10.22 1.49
CA VAL A 268 -12.45 -9.50 0.24
C VAL A 268 -13.55 -9.71 -0.81
N GLN A 269 -14.17 -10.90 -0.85
CA GLN A 269 -15.31 -11.18 -1.70
C GLN A 269 -16.49 -10.25 -1.42
N ARG A 270 -16.76 -9.91 -0.16
CA ARG A 270 -17.84 -8.97 0.19
C ARG A 270 -17.57 -7.55 -0.32
N LEU A 271 -16.30 -7.10 -0.31
CA LEU A 271 -15.92 -5.85 -0.97
C LEU A 271 -16.22 -5.92 -2.47
N VAL A 272 -15.76 -6.98 -3.15
CA VAL A 272 -15.98 -7.14 -4.58
C VAL A 272 -17.47 -7.22 -4.94
N GLU A 273 -18.28 -7.87 -4.11
CA GLU A 273 -19.73 -7.95 -4.29
C GLU A 273 -20.41 -6.59 -4.08
N ALA A 274 -19.94 -5.80 -3.10
CA ALA A 274 -20.45 -4.45 -2.86
C ALA A 274 -20.08 -3.46 -3.97
N SER A 275 -19.03 -3.74 -4.75
CA SER A 275 -18.54 -2.94 -5.88
C SER A 275 -19.20 -3.25 -7.23
N ARG A 276 -20.32 -3.98 -7.25
CA ARG A 276 -21.07 -4.32 -8.48
C ARG A 276 -22.28 -3.41 -8.67
#